data_AF-U2H6L3-F1
#
_entry.id   AF-U2H6L3-F1
#
_cell.length_a   1.000
_cell.length_b   1.000
_cell.length_c   1.000
_cell.angle_alpha   90.00
_cell.angle_beta   90.00
_cell.angle_gamma   90.00
#
_symmetry.space_group_name_H-M   'P 1'
#
loop_
_entity.id
_entity.type
_entity.pdbx_description
1 polymer ?
#
loop_
_entity_poly.entity_id
_entity_poly.type
_entity_poly.pdbx_seq_one_letter_code
_entity_poly.pdbx_strand_id
1 'polypeptide(L)'
;MAIWENKFTTEIKLDPVFAALKSLISDGTITEMISLREYSPTKLMAVLKMNHQTFIEKCEEPWKFSTEHILLLSYIIDIDPILLFEIIQKESLNHLKKQAGVYLDKIQKKK
;
A
#
# COMPACT_ATOMS: atom_id res chain seq x y z
N MET A 1 10.52 10.70 12.93
CA MET A 1 10.20 9.79 11.81
C MET A 1 11.42 9.73 10.90
N ALA A 2 11.65 8.62 10.18
CA ALA A 2 12.71 8.60 9.19
C ALA A 2 12.43 9.69 8.14
N ILE A 3 13.42 10.53 7.84
CA ILE A 3 13.31 11.53 6.79
C ILE A 3 13.52 10.79 5.47
N TRP A 4 12.44 10.55 4.72
CA TRP A 4 12.49 9.88 3.42
C TRP A 4 12.86 10.83 2.28
N GLU A 5 13.18 12.09 2.58
CA GLU A 5 13.24 13.19 1.61
C GLU A 5 14.30 13.05 0.51
N ASN A 6 15.31 12.17 0.60
CA ASN A 6 16.44 12.23 -0.33
C ASN A 6 17.20 10.93 -0.62
N LYS A 7 16.67 9.73 -0.32
CA LYS A 7 17.48 8.50 -0.50
C LYS A 7 17.50 7.94 -1.93
N PHE A 8 16.83 8.56 -2.89
CA PHE A 8 16.79 8.07 -4.26
C PHE A 8 17.90 8.64 -5.16
N THR A 9 19.02 9.10 -4.58
CA THR A 9 20.30 9.32 -5.29
C THR A 9 20.99 8.00 -5.68
N THR A 10 20.21 6.97 -6.00
CA THR A 10 20.73 5.78 -6.67
C THR A 10 20.60 6.04 -8.17
N GLU A 11 21.72 6.09 -8.89
CA GLU A 11 21.81 6.17 -10.36
C GLU A 11 21.21 4.92 -11.07
N ILE A 12 20.31 4.20 -10.41
CA ILE A 12 19.63 3.04 -10.94
C ILE A 12 18.43 3.55 -11.71
N LYS A 13 18.48 3.40 -13.04
CA LYS A 13 17.36 3.71 -13.91
C LYS A 13 16.14 2.89 -13.47
N LEU A 14 15.13 3.58 -12.94
CA LEU A 14 13.88 2.99 -12.54
C LEU A 14 13.23 2.28 -13.73
N ASP A 15 12.68 1.10 -13.51
CA ASP A 15 11.91 0.39 -14.54
C ASP A 15 10.80 1.33 -15.06
N PRO A 16 10.58 1.44 -16.38
CA PRO A 16 9.58 2.37 -16.93
C PRO A 16 8.18 2.20 -16.31
N VAL A 17 7.82 0.98 -15.90
CA VAL A 17 6.56 0.71 -15.21
C VAL A 17 6.54 1.34 -13.82
N PHE A 18 7.62 1.19 -13.05
CA PHE A 18 7.71 1.77 -11.71
C PHE A 18 7.78 3.30 -11.76
N ALA A 19 8.41 3.87 -12.80
CA ALA A 19 8.37 5.31 -13.05
C ALA A 19 6.96 5.83 -13.34
N ALA A 20 6.17 5.08 -14.11
CA ALA A 20 4.76 5.41 -14.33
C ALA A 20 3.96 5.33 -13.03
N LEU A 21 4.12 4.26 -12.25
CA LEU A 21 3.49 4.11 -10.93
C LEU A 21 3.84 5.25 -9.98
N LYS A 22 5.13 5.64 -9.92
CA LYS A 22 5.59 6.79 -9.14
C LYS A 22 4.82 8.05 -9.50
N SER A 23 4.71 8.36 -10.79
CA SER A 23 3.97 9.54 -11.27
C SER A 23 2.51 9.47 -10.84
N LEU A 24 1.83 8.35 -11.12
CA LEU A 24 0.40 8.16 -10.87
C LEU A 24 0.02 8.16 -9.39
N ILE A 25 0.92 7.74 -8.51
CA ILE A 25 0.72 7.82 -7.06
C ILE A 25 0.96 9.26 -6.59
N SER A 26 2.01 9.91 -7.10
CA SER A 26 2.40 11.27 -6.67
C SER A 26 1.41 12.35 -7.15
N ASP A 27 0.78 12.17 -8.31
CA ASP A 27 -0.23 13.08 -8.85
C ASP A 27 -1.65 12.80 -8.30
N GLY A 28 -1.81 11.74 -7.50
CA GLY A 28 -3.07 11.35 -6.89
C GLY A 28 -4.04 10.62 -7.84
N THR A 29 -3.59 10.17 -9.01
CA THR A 29 -4.41 9.35 -9.93
C THR A 29 -4.72 7.98 -9.33
N ILE A 30 -3.74 7.34 -8.69
CA ILE A 30 -3.94 6.10 -7.92
C ILE A 30 -4.39 6.48 -6.51
N THR A 31 -5.68 6.30 -6.24
CA THR A 31 -6.29 6.56 -4.93
C THR A 31 -6.66 5.29 -4.16
N GLU A 32 -6.48 4.12 -4.76
CA GLU A 32 -6.85 2.82 -4.24
C GLU A 32 -5.75 1.79 -4.53
N MET A 33 -5.43 0.93 -3.55
CA MET A 33 -4.41 -0.11 -3.73
C MET A 33 -4.81 -1.16 -4.78
N ILE A 34 -6.10 -1.27 -5.08
CA ILE A 34 -6.64 -2.18 -6.09
C ILE A 34 -6.10 -1.91 -7.49
N SER A 35 -5.74 -0.64 -7.78
CA SER A 35 -5.16 -0.20 -9.04
C SER A 35 -3.78 -0.79 -9.30
N LEU A 36 -3.03 -1.21 -8.26
CA LEU A 36 -1.72 -1.84 -8.43
C LEU A 36 -1.79 -3.12 -9.27
N ARG A 37 -2.96 -3.74 -9.40
CA ARG A 37 -3.18 -4.92 -10.25
C ARG A 37 -3.06 -4.61 -11.74
N GLU A 38 -3.26 -3.36 -12.13
CA GLU A 38 -3.21 -2.92 -13.53
C GLU A 38 -1.78 -2.60 -13.99
N TYR A 39 -0.88 -2.31 -13.05
CA TYR A 39 0.47 -1.84 -13.33
C TYR A 39 1.52 -2.90 -13.02
N SER A 40 1.67 -3.86 -13.94
CA SER A 40 2.64 -4.96 -13.87
C SER A 40 2.56 -5.79 -12.58
N PRO A 41 1.41 -6.46 -12.34
CA PRO A 41 1.19 -7.26 -11.14
C PRO A 41 2.28 -8.31 -10.95
N THR A 42 2.77 -8.94 -12.03
CA THR A 42 3.85 -9.94 -11.97
C THR A 42 5.14 -9.39 -11.37
N LYS A 43 5.54 -8.16 -11.72
CA LYS A 43 6.75 -7.53 -11.17
C LYS A 43 6.54 -7.16 -9.69
N LEU A 44 5.39 -6.59 -9.37
CA LEU A 44 5.04 -6.23 -7.99
C LEU A 44 4.99 -7.46 -7.08
N MET A 45 4.42 -8.56 -7.54
CA MET A 45 4.41 -9.84 -6.82
C MET A 45 5.81 -10.39 -6.56
N ALA A 46 6.67 -10.35 -7.58
CA ALA A 46 8.06 -10.82 -7.46
C ALA A 46 8.83 -9.99 -6.43
N VAL A 47 8.69 -8.67 -6.48
CA VAL A 47 9.28 -7.72 -5.52
C VAL A 47 8.80 -8.00 -4.10
N LEU A 48 7.48 -8.12 -3.92
CA LEU A 48 6.86 -8.31 -2.61
C LEU A 48 6.96 -9.76 -2.11
N LYS A 49 7.55 -10.66 -2.90
CA LYS A 49 7.65 -12.11 -2.61
C LYS A 49 6.29 -12.74 -2.27
N MET A 50 5.25 -12.31 -2.97
CA MET A 50 3.89 -12.81 -2.80
C MET A 50 3.48 -13.68 -3.97
N ASN A 51 2.62 -14.67 -3.70
CA ASN A 51 1.90 -15.36 -4.76
C ASN A 51 0.72 -14.49 -5.26
N HIS A 52 0.14 -14.89 -6.40
CA HIS A 52 -0.96 -14.18 -7.05
C HIS A 52 -2.18 -13.98 -6.16
N GLN A 53 -2.60 -15.03 -5.45
CA GLN A 53 -3.78 -14.96 -4.59
C GLN A 53 -3.56 -13.96 -3.45
N THR A 54 -2.43 -14.06 -2.75
CA THR A 54 -2.08 -13.15 -1.65
C THR A 54 -1.95 -11.70 -2.11
N PHE A 55 -1.42 -11.47 -3.31
CA PHE A 55 -1.30 -10.14 -3.87
C PHE A 55 -2.67 -9.53 -4.16
N ILE A 56 -3.56 -10.28 -4.82
CA ILE A 56 -4.93 -9.83 -5.09
C ILE A 56 -5.68 -9.52 -3.78
N GLU A 57 -5.63 -10.45 -2.83
CA GLU A 57 -6.31 -10.28 -1.53
C GLU A 57 -5.85 -9.02 -0.80
N LYS A 58 -4.54 -8.71 -0.83
CA LYS A 58 -4.04 -7.49 -0.18
C LYS A 58 -4.38 -6.22 -0.95
N CYS A 59 -4.47 -6.29 -2.28
CA CYS A 59 -4.93 -5.15 -3.08
C CYS A 59 -6.42 -4.85 -2.81
N GLU A 60 -7.23 -5.88 -2.56
CA GLU A 60 -8.66 -5.73 -2.20
C GLU A 60 -8.88 -5.42 -0.71
N GLU A 61 -7.95 -5.84 0.14
CA GLU A 61 -7.94 -5.58 1.59
C GLU A 61 -6.63 -4.91 2.02
N PRO A 62 -6.47 -3.59 1.77
CA PRO A 62 -5.22 -2.86 1.94
C PRO A 62 -4.58 -2.93 3.33
N TRP A 63 -5.39 -3.06 4.38
CA TRP A 63 -4.93 -3.22 5.77
C TRP A 63 -4.13 -4.52 6.00
N LYS A 64 -4.17 -5.48 5.07
CA LYS A 64 -3.36 -6.71 5.14
C LYS A 64 -1.93 -6.51 4.66
N PHE A 65 -1.59 -5.39 4.01
CA PHE A 65 -0.19 -5.09 3.73
C PHE A 65 0.57 -4.88 5.04
N SER A 66 1.73 -5.53 5.17
CA SER A 66 2.62 -5.25 6.31
C SER A 66 3.44 -4.00 6.03
N THR A 67 3.93 -3.38 7.09
CA THR A 67 4.86 -2.24 7.00
C THR A 67 6.05 -2.56 6.10
N GLU A 68 6.63 -3.76 6.18
CA GLU A 68 7.73 -4.18 5.31
C GLU A 68 7.37 -4.13 3.83
N HIS A 69 6.17 -4.61 3.45
CA HIS A 69 5.71 -4.56 2.07
C HIS A 69 5.59 -3.12 1.56
N ILE A 70 5.05 -2.21 2.38
CA ILE A 70 4.87 -0.81 2.01
C ILE A 70 6.22 -0.11 1.86
N LEU A 71 7.11 -0.30 2.84
CA LEU A 71 8.45 0.28 2.80
C LEU A 71 9.28 -0.25 1.62
N LEU A 72 9.20 -1.54 1.31
CA LEU A 72 9.90 -2.14 0.17
C LEU A 72 9.34 -1.62 -1.16
N LEU A 73 8.01 -1.52 -1.27
CA LEU A 73 7.35 -0.98 -2.45
C LEU A 73 7.76 0.48 -2.68
N SER A 74 7.71 1.31 -1.63
CA SER A 74 8.17 2.70 -1.66
C SER A 74 9.64 2.83 -2.04
N TYR A 75 10.48 1.93 -1.53
CA TYR A 75 11.90 1.91 -1.85
C TYR A 75 12.15 1.60 -3.33
N ILE A 76 11.36 0.71 -3.93
CA ILE A 76 11.53 0.29 -5.31
C ILE A 76 10.90 1.27 -6.29
N ILE A 77 9.72 1.80 -5.97
CA ILE A 77 9.00 2.76 -6.82
C ILE A 77 9.56 4.17 -6.68
N ASP A 78 10.37 4.43 -5.66
CA ASP A 78 10.94 5.75 -5.41
C ASP A 78 9.84 6.78 -5.08
N ILE A 79 9.06 6.46 -4.04
CA ILE A 79 7.99 7.32 -3.49
C ILE A 79 8.08 7.40 -1.97
N ASP A 80 7.60 8.51 -1.40
CA ASP A 80 7.43 8.61 0.04
C ASP A 80 6.40 7.58 0.52
N PRO A 81 6.76 6.68 1.47
CA PRO A 81 5.81 5.70 2.01
C PRO A 81 4.59 6.33 2.69
N ILE A 82 4.64 7.60 3.11
CA ILE A 82 3.48 8.32 3.66
C ILE A 82 2.32 8.30 2.65
N LEU A 83 2.59 8.49 1.36
CA LEU A 83 1.55 8.50 0.31
C LEU A 83 0.80 7.16 0.25
N LEU A 84 1.53 6.04 0.30
CA LEU A 84 0.92 4.71 0.33
C LEU A 84 0.15 4.48 1.63
N PHE A 85 0.69 4.92 2.77
CA PHE A 85 0.00 4.79 4.05
C PHE A 85 -1.29 5.60 4.09
N GLU A 86 -1.35 6.77 3.46
CA GLU A 86 -2.57 7.58 3.38
C GLU A 86 -3.66 6.89 2.57
N ILE A 87 -3.30 6.32 1.41
CA ILE A 87 -4.22 5.50 0.58
C ILE A 87 -4.77 4.34 1.41
N ILE A 88 -3.90 3.54 2.03
CA ILE A 88 -4.29 2.38 2.83
C ILE A 88 -5.17 2.79 4.01
N GLN A 89 -4.83 3.87 4.72
CA GLN A 89 -5.63 4.35 5.86
C GLN A 89 -7.03 4.75 5.44
N LYS A 90 -7.16 5.47 4.32
CA LYS A 90 -8.44 5.89 3.76
C LYS A 90 -9.33 4.68 3.43
N GLU A 91 -8.77 3.68 2.74
CA GLU A 91 -9.51 2.47 2.37
C GLU A 91 -9.85 1.58 3.58
N SER A 92 -8.98 1.55 4.58
CA SER A 92 -9.14 0.72 5.78
C SER A 92 -10.18 1.26 6.77
N LEU A 93 -10.57 2.53 6.68
CA LEU A 93 -11.42 3.19 7.67
C LEU A 93 -12.75 2.45 7.90
N ASN A 94 -13.42 2.01 6.82
CA ASN A 94 -14.70 1.33 6.92
C ASN A 94 -14.56 -0.06 7.56
N HIS A 95 -13.50 -0.80 7.21
CA HIS A 95 -13.18 -2.08 7.83
C HIS A 95 -12.95 -1.90 9.34
N LEU A 96 -12.13 -0.92 9.72
CA LEU A 96 -11.79 -0.66 11.12
C LEU A 96 -13.01 -0.22 11.94
N LYS A 97 -13.88 0.63 11.38
CA LYS A 97 -15.15 1.02 12.04
C LYS A 97 -16.03 -0.19 12.33
N LYS A 98 -16.15 -1.12 11.38
CA LYS A 98 -16.93 -2.36 11.55
C LYS A 98 -16.36 -3.23 12.67
N GLN A 99 -15.05 -3.44 12.69
CA GLN A 99 -14.37 -4.22 13.74
C GLN A 99 -14.52 -3.57 15.12
N ALA A 100 -14.34 -2.25 15.19
CA ALA A 100 -14.52 -1.49 16.43
C ALA A 100 -15.95 -1.59 16.97
N GLY A 101 -16.97 -1.49 16.10
CA GLY A 101 -18.38 -1.64 16.49
C GLY A 101 -18.67 -2.99 17.15
N VAL A 102 -18.20 -4.10 16.56
CA VAL A 102 -18.35 -5.45 17.12
C VAL A 102 -17.74 -5.56 18.52
N TYR A 103 -16.60 -4.92 18.75
CA TYR A 103 -15.96 -4.90 20.07
C TYR A 103 -16.74 -4.05 21.08
N LEU A 104 -17.20 -2.86 20.68
CA LEU A 104 -17.97 -1.96 21.54
C LEU A 104 -19.31 -2.58 21.96
N ASP A 105 -20.00 -3.27 21.05
CA ASP A 105 -21.25 -3.99 21.34
C ASP A 105 -21.04 -5.10 22.38
N LYS A 106 -19.90 -5.81 22.32
CA LYS A 106 -19.53 -6.83 23.31
C LYS A 106 -19.30 -6.23 24.70
N ILE A 107 -18.76 -5.00 24.78
CA ILE A 107 -18.58 -4.31 26.05
C ILE A 107 -19.93 -3.88 26.62
N GLN A 108 -20.82 -3.34 25.78
CA GLN A 108 -22.12 -2.84 26.21
C GLN A 108 -23.05 -3.96 26.71
N LYS A 109 -23.05 -5.14 26.08
CA LYS A 109 -23.84 -6.31 26.51
C LYS A 109 -23.34 -6.97 27.81
N LYS A 110 -22.14 -6.63 28.27
CA LYS A 110 -21.55 -7.15 29.52
C LYS A 110 -21.78 -6.23 30.72
N LYS A 111 -22.36 -5.05 30.51
CA LYS A 111 -22.85 -4.15 31.56
C LYS A 111 -24.35 -4.34 31.73
#